data_AF-N2AWV4-F1
#
_entry.id   AF-N2AWV4-F1
#
_cell.length_a   1.000
_cell.length_b   1.000
_cell.length_c   1.000
_cell.angle_alpha   90.00
_cell.angle_beta   90.00
_cell.angle_gamma   90.00
#
_symmetry.space_group_name_H-M   'P 1'
#
loop_
_entity.id
_entity.type
_entity.pdbx_description
1 polymer ?
#
loop_
_entity_poly.entity_id
_entity_poly.type
_entity_poly.pdbx_seq_one_letter_code
_entity_poly.pdbx_strand_id
1 'polypeptide(L)'
;MGRYDAEIEQEIRKIAEQQQLICRYYHDYEQKIEQHMREENYDRIVALFEQKDVLELAQSDHVFAVLNIIVNIYRMELNEQAADCIWYGRHSIDDIVTVYLQLKMYLWRLEFTDDRTSFMRYVAEQKLSVPCVKWLIHTSAFKKAETIYQIAILYKEHGSFVQAFHMLHYLNECGCDLELVYCEMADIYMRLQQYDAAVEYVKKIQHPSQLLERYKRNWGLVDM
;
A
#
# COMPACT_ATOMS: atom_id res chain seq x y z
N MET A 1 -27.32 -40.08 -24.54
CA MET A 1 -26.25 -39.15 -24.11
C MET A 1 -26.16 -38.08 -25.16
N GLY A 2 -26.55 -36.87 -24.80
CA GLY A 2 -26.68 -35.75 -25.72
C GLY A 2 -25.32 -35.16 -26.07
N ARG A 3 -25.26 -34.44 -27.20
CA ARG A 3 -24.08 -33.68 -27.65
C ARG A 3 -23.47 -32.80 -26.55
N TYR A 4 -24.30 -32.29 -25.64
CA TYR A 4 -23.89 -31.50 -24.48
C TYR A 4 -23.17 -32.31 -23.40
N ASP A 5 -23.50 -33.59 -23.19
CA ASP A 5 -22.84 -34.43 -22.19
C ASP A 5 -21.36 -34.68 -22.57
N ALA A 6 -21.10 -34.86 -23.87
CA ALA A 6 -19.74 -35.05 -24.40
C ALA A 6 -18.92 -33.75 -24.37
N GLU A 7 -19.54 -32.60 -24.65
CA GLU A 7 -18.89 -31.28 -24.54
C GLU A 7 -18.54 -30.96 -23.07
N ILE A 8 -19.45 -31.22 -22.12
CA ILE A 8 -19.21 -31.06 -20.67
C ILE A 8 -18.08 -32.00 -20.20
N GLU A 9 -18.09 -33.28 -20.59
CA GLU A 9 -17.00 -34.20 -20.23
C GLU A 9 -15.64 -33.75 -20.77
N GLN A 10 -15.61 -33.17 -21.97
CA GLN A 10 -14.38 -32.65 -22.57
C GLN A 10 -13.87 -31.40 -21.84
N GLU A 11 -14.77 -30.51 -21.40
CA GLU A 11 -14.42 -29.38 -20.56
C GLU A 11 -13.89 -29.81 -19.19
N ILE A 12 -14.53 -30.77 -18.52
CA ILE A 12 -14.08 -31.30 -17.23
C ILE A 12 -12.66 -31.89 -17.34
N ARG A 13 -12.37 -32.65 -18.41
CA ARG A 13 -11.01 -33.21 -18.62
C ARG A 13 -9.97 -32.11 -18.85
N LYS A 14 -10.28 -31.09 -19.65
CA LYS A 14 -9.37 -29.95 -19.87
C LYS A 14 -9.11 -29.18 -18.57
N ILE A 15 -10.15 -28.95 -17.75
CA ILE A 15 -10.02 -28.31 -16.44
C ILE A 15 -9.13 -29.16 -15.53
N ALA A 16 -9.34 -30.48 -15.48
CA ALA A 16 -8.53 -31.37 -14.66
C ALA A 16 -7.05 -31.42 -15.09
N GLU A 17 -6.78 -31.48 -16.40
CA GLU A 17 -5.42 -31.45 -16.96
C GLU A 17 -4.73 -30.11 -16.67
N GLN A 18 -5.43 -28.99 -16.83
CA GLN A 18 -4.92 -27.66 -16.47
C GLN A 18 -4.66 -27.54 -14.98
N GLN A 19 -5.58 -28.00 -14.12
CA GLN A 19 -5.39 -28.02 -12.67
C GLN A 19 -4.17 -28.85 -12.26
N GLN A 20 -3.96 -30.00 -12.88
CA GLN A 20 -2.83 -30.87 -12.55
C GLN A 20 -1.48 -30.24 -12.96
N LEU A 21 -1.46 -29.52 -14.08
CA LEU A 21 -0.29 -28.76 -14.53
C LEU A 21 -0.02 -27.57 -13.60
N ILE A 22 -1.07 -26.83 -13.23
CA ILE A 22 -1.02 -25.73 -12.25
C ILE A 22 -0.48 -26.20 -10.91
N CYS A 23 -0.95 -27.35 -10.38
CA CYS A 23 -0.45 -27.89 -9.11
C CYS A 23 1.04 -28.23 -9.14
N ARG A 24 1.57 -28.70 -10.28
CA ARG A 24 3.01 -28.98 -10.42
C ARG A 24 3.82 -27.69 -10.43
N TYR A 25 3.42 -26.71 -11.24
CA TYR A 25 4.10 -25.40 -11.28
C TYR A 25 4.00 -24.67 -9.94
N TYR A 26 2.86 -24.77 -9.26
CA TYR A 26 2.65 -24.16 -7.95
C TYR A 26 3.76 -24.56 -6.97
N HIS A 27 3.98 -25.87 -6.79
CA HIS A 27 4.96 -26.35 -5.81
C HIS A 27 6.39 -25.97 -6.18
N ASP A 28 6.73 -26.04 -7.48
CA ASP A 28 8.06 -25.67 -7.96
C ASP A 28 8.36 -24.18 -7.73
N TYR A 29 7.38 -23.30 -7.97
CA TYR A 29 7.55 -21.86 -7.75
C TYR A 29 7.52 -21.50 -6.27
N GLU A 30 6.66 -22.13 -5.48
CA GLU A 30 6.61 -21.96 -4.02
C GLU A 30 7.98 -22.25 -3.39
N GLN A 31 8.59 -23.39 -3.73
CA GLN A 31 9.92 -23.76 -3.21
C GLN A 31 11.00 -22.75 -3.63
N LYS A 32 10.99 -22.29 -4.89
CA LYS A 32 11.95 -21.27 -5.39
C LYS A 32 11.80 -19.95 -4.66
N ILE A 33 10.57 -19.50 -4.45
CA ILE A 33 10.28 -18.25 -3.74
C ILE A 33 10.77 -18.36 -2.29
N GLU A 34 10.43 -19.44 -1.58
CA GLU A 34 10.91 -19.64 -0.21
C GLU A 34 12.44 -19.71 -0.13
N GLN A 35 13.09 -20.38 -1.08
CA GLN A 35 14.54 -20.41 -1.15
C GLN A 35 15.11 -18.99 -1.30
N HIS A 36 14.60 -18.21 -2.24
CA HIS A 36 15.05 -16.83 -2.44
C HIS A 36 14.73 -15.91 -1.24
N MET A 37 13.63 -16.15 -0.51
CA MET A 37 13.35 -15.43 0.74
C MET A 37 14.40 -15.73 1.81
N ARG A 38 14.80 -17.00 1.99
CA ARG A 38 15.84 -17.41 2.94
C ARG A 38 17.23 -16.86 2.57
N GLU A 39 17.51 -16.72 1.28
CA GLU A 39 18.75 -16.16 0.74
C GLU A 39 18.72 -14.62 0.67
N GLU A 40 17.62 -13.97 1.07
CA GLU A 40 17.38 -12.53 0.94
C GLU A 40 17.56 -12.01 -0.51
N ASN A 41 17.30 -12.87 -1.49
CA ASN A 41 17.50 -12.58 -2.90
C ASN A 41 16.19 -12.16 -3.58
N TYR A 42 15.63 -11.04 -3.13
CA TYR A 42 14.31 -10.58 -3.54
C TYR A 42 14.23 -10.21 -5.02
N ASP A 43 15.33 -9.79 -5.64
CA ASP A 43 15.40 -9.53 -7.09
C ASP A 43 15.09 -10.79 -7.92
N ARG A 44 15.49 -11.98 -7.42
CA ARG A 44 15.13 -13.24 -8.07
C ARG A 44 13.64 -13.53 -7.95
N ILE A 45 13.02 -13.19 -6.82
CA ILE A 45 11.56 -13.29 -6.65
C ILE A 45 10.86 -12.36 -7.65
N VAL A 46 11.32 -11.11 -7.78
CA VAL A 46 10.80 -10.16 -8.77
C VAL A 46 10.86 -10.74 -10.18
N ALA A 47 11.99 -11.33 -10.56
CA ALA A 47 12.18 -11.95 -11.88
C ALA A 47 11.26 -13.17 -12.11
N LEU A 48 10.89 -13.91 -11.06
CA LEU A 48 9.90 -14.99 -11.19
C LEU A 48 8.52 -14.43 -11.58
N PHE A 49 8.11 -13.30 -10.99
CA PHE A 49 6.84 -12.64 -11.28
C PHE A 49 6.80 -11.87 -12.61
N GLU A 50 7.86 -11.97 -13.42
CA GLU A 50 7.86 -11.53 -14.82
C GLU A 50 7.59 -12.70 -15.79
N GLN A 51 7.63 -13.94 -15.29
CA GLN A 51 7.38 -15.13 -16.09
C GLN A 51 5.88 -15.31 -16.30
N LYS A 52 5.51 -15.69 -17.53
CA LYS A 52 4.11 -15.89 -17.92
C LYS A 52 3.39 -16.87 -17.00
N ASP A 53 4.03 -17.99 -16.68
CA ASP A 53 3.43 -19.06 -15.87
C ASP A 53 3.12 -18.59 -14.44
N VAL A 54 3.99 -17.77 -13.83
CA VAL A 54 3.76 -17.20 -12.48
C VAL A 54 2.65 -16.14 -12.51
N LEU A 55 2.56 -15.36 -13.60
CA LEU A 55 1.45 -14.42 -13.78
C LEU A 55 0.11 -15.14 -13.98
N GLU A 56 0.09 -16.28 -14.67
CA GLU A 56 -1.09 -17.14 -14.79
C GLU A 56 -1.49 -17.75 -13.43
N LEU A 57 -0.51 -18.15 -12.61
CA LEU A 57 -0.75 -18.56 -11.22
C LEU A 57 -1.34 -17.42 -10.39
N ALA A 58 -0.81 -16.19 -10.50
CA ALA A 58 -1.32 -15.04 -9.76
C ALA A 58 -2.75 -14.62 -10.15
N GLN A 59 -3.25 -15.06 -11.31
CA GLN A 59 -4.64 -14.85 -11.74
C GLN A 59 -5.59 -15.92 -11.22
N SER A 60 -5.08 -17.09 -10.83
CA SER A 60 -5.88 -18.28 -10.53
C SER A 60 -5.76 -18.74 -9.07
N ASP A 61 -4.67 -18.42 -8.38
CA ASP A 61 -4.43 -18.73 -6.98
C ASP A 61 -4.28 -17.46 -6.12
N HIS A 62 -4.89 -17.51 -4.93
CA HIS A 62 -4.92 -16.42 -3.98
C HIS A 62 -3.56 -16.09 -3.33
N VAL A 63 -2.72 -17.10 -3.05
CA VAL A 63 -1.38 -16.89 -2.46
C VAL A 63 -0.51 -16.16 -3.48
N PHE A 64 -0.47 -16.66 -4.72
CA PHE A 64 0.28 -16.02 -5.79
C PHE A 64 -0.26 -14.63 -6.15
N ALA A 65 -1.57 -14.41 -6.07
CA ALA A 65 -2.15 -13.07 -6.22
C ALA A 65 -1.63 -12.10 -5.15
N VAL A 66 -1.58 -12.52 -3.89
CA VAL A 66 -1.04 -11.71 -2.79
C VAL A 66 0.47 -11.50 -2.94
N LEU A 67 1.23 -12.52 -3.30
CA LEU A 67 2.66 -12.41 -3.57
C LEU A 67 2.95 -11.44 -4.72
N ASN A 68 2.14 -11.44 -5.78
CA ASN A 68 2.28 -10.45 -6.86
C ASN A 68 2.08 -9.02 -6.34
N ILE A 69 1.15 -8.81 -5.41
CA ILE A 69 0.99 -7.51 -4.76
C ILE A 69 2.25 -7.14 -3.95
N ILE A 70 2.77 -8.07 -3.15
CA ILE A 70 3.99 -7.87 -2.33
C ILE A 70 5.21 -7.55 -3.22
N VAL A 71 5.37 -8.23 -4.35
CA VAL A 71 6.43 -7.93 -5.32
C VAL A 71 6.31 -6.51 -5.87
N ASN A 72 5.10 -6.04 -6.16
CA ASN A 72 4.92 -4.67 -6.63
C ASN A 72 5.12 -3.63 -5.53
N ILE A 73 4.79 -3.95 -4.27
CA ILE A 73 5.19 -3.15 -3.11
C ILE A 73 6.71 -3.01 -3.07
N TYR A 74 7.43 -4.12 -3.16
CA TYR A 74 8.89 -4.11 -3.13
C TYR A 74 9.51 -3.28 -4.28
N ARG A 75 8.97 -3.39 -5.51
CA ARG A 75 9.38 -2.53 -6.62
C ARG A 75 9.17 -1.05 -6.31
N MET A 76 8.06 -0.70 -5.67
CA MET A 76 7.79 0.68 -5.25
C MET A 76 8.74 1.15 -4.15
N GLU A 77 9.08 0.28 -3.19
CA GLU A 77 10.06 0.56 -2.14
C GLU A 77 11.45 0.84 -2.72
N LEU A 78 11.89 0.08 -3.72
CA LEU A 78 13.15 0.34 -4.43
C LEU A 78 13.12 1.68 -5.17
N ASN A 79 12.03 1.98 -5.88
CA ASN A 79 11.89 3.23 -6.63
C ASN A 79 11.85 4.46 -5.74
N GLU A 80 11.19 4.39 -4.58
CA GLU A 80 11.12 5.47 -3.60
C GLU A 80 12.28 5.48 -2.60
N GLN A 81 13.25 4.55 -2.75
CA GLN A 81 14.41 4.42 -1.85
C GLN A 81 14.01 4.31 -0.38
N ALA A 82 12.98 3.51 -0.10
CA ALA A 82 12.50 3.30 1.26
C ALA A 82 13.58 2.64 2.13
N ALA A 83 13.69 3.10 3.39
CA ALA A 83 14.62 2.54 4.36
C ALA A 83 14.19 1.14 4.84
N ASP A 84 12.89 0.92 4.95
CA ASP A 84 12.29 -0.36 5.30
C ASP A 84 11.78 -1.09 4.04
N CYS A 85 11.79 -2.42 4.11
CA CYS A 85 11.39 -3.31 3.01
C CYS A 85 10.32 -4.29 3.49
N ILE A 86 9.29 -4.53 2.67
CA ILE A 86 8.20 -5.46 2.97
C ILE A 86 8.70 -6.89 3.25
N TRP A 87 9.82 -7.30 2.67
CA TRP A 87 10.41 -8.63 2.89
C TRP A 87 11.23 -8.76 4.17
N TYR A 88 11.69 -7.63 4.75
CA TYR A 88 12.67 -7.65 5.84
C TYR A 88 12.13 -8.37 7.08
N GLY A 89 12.84 -9.39 7.56
CA GLY A 89 12.45 -10.17 8.74
C GLY A 89 11.32 -11.18 8.50
N ARG A 90 10.94 -11.45 7.25
CA ARG A 90 9.99 -12.53 6.88
C ARG A 90 10.74 -13.65 6.18
N HIS A 91 10.45 -14.90 6.56
CA HIS A 91 11.21 -16.07 6.10
C HIS A 91 10.36 -17.16 5.43
N SER A 92 9.05 -16.96 5.34
CA SER A 92 8.14 -17.88 4.62
C SER A 92 7.06 -17.10 3.88
N ILE A 93 6.48 -17.77 2.87
CA ILE A 93 5.35 -17.24 2.12
C ILE A 93 4.15 -17.01 3.05
N ASP A 94 3.86 -17.96 3.94
CA ASP A 94 2.74 -17.88 4.88
C ASP A 94 2.84 -16.65 5.80
N ASP A 95 4.04 -16.35 6.30
CA ASP A 95 4.30 -15.20 7.17
C ASP A 95 4.04 -13.88 6.42
N ILE A 96 4.64 -13.70 5.24
CA ILE A 96 4.47 -12.45 4.49
C ILE A 96 3.04 -12.24 3.99
N VAL A 97 2.38 -13.32 3.57
CA VAL A 97 0.96 -13.30 3.17
C VAL A 97 0.09 -12.93 4.36
N THR A 98 0.32 -13.53 5.53
CA THR A 98 -0.40 -13.22 6.76
C THR A 98 -0.24 -11.75 7.14
N VAL A 99 0.99 -11.22 7.09
CA VAL A 99 1.26 -9.81 7.39
C VAL A 99 0.46 -8.89 6.46
N TYR A 100 0.50 -9.15 5.15
CA TYR A 100 -0.22 -8.33 4.18
C TYR A 100 -1.74 -8.41 4.37
N LEU A 101 -2.29 -9.61 4.58
CA LEU A 101 -3.72 -9.80 4.79
C LEU A 101 -4.21 -9.14 6.08
N GLN A 102 -3.44 -9.24 7.16
CA GLN A 102 -3.74 -8.54 8.42
C GLN A 102 -3.70 -7.02 8.23
N LEU A 103 -2.68 -6.49 7.54
CA LEU A 103 -2.59 -5.07 7.21
C LEU A 103 -3.84 -4.60 6.47
N LYS A 104 -4.31 -5.37 5.48
CA LYS A 104 -5.54 -5.10 4.74
C LYS A 104 -6.78 -5.08 5.64
N MET A 105 -6.89 -6.01 6.58
CA MET A 105 -7.99 -6.01 7.56
C MET A 105 -7.95 -4.77 8.46
N TYR A 106 -6.77 -4.32 8.87
CA TYR A 106 -6.63 -3.08 9.64
C TYR A 106 -6.99 -1.83 8.83
N LEU A 107 -6.65 -1.79 7.54
CA LEU A 107 -7.07 -0.69 6.66
C LEU A 107 -8.60 -0.62 6.59
N TRP A 108 -9.27 -1.76 6.40
CA TRP A 108 -10.73 -1.77 6.37
C TRP A 108 -11.35 -1.39 7.71
N ARG A 109 -10.75 -1.81 8.83
CA ARG A 109 -11.19 -1.34 10.15
C ARG A 109 -11.06 0.18 10.28
N LEU A 110 -9.98 0.77 9.76
CA LEU A 110 -9.83 2.23 9.71
C LEU A 110 -10.94 2.90 8.88
N GLU A 111 -11.34 2.30 7.74
CA GLU A 111 -12.36 2.88 6.85
C GLU A 111 -13.80 2.74 7.36
N PHE A 112 -14.10 1.68 8.13
CA PHE A 112 -15.46 1.30 8.50
C PHE A 112 -15.78 1.38 10.00
N THR A 113 -14.79 1.70 10.84
CA THR A 113 -14.96 1.79 12.29
C THR A 113 -14.24 3.01 12.84
N ASP A 114 -14.47 3.33 14.12
CA ASP A 114 -13.75 4.42 14.80
C ASP A 114 -12.34 3.99 15.30
N ASP A 115 -11.86 2.78 14.96
CA ASP A 115 -10.54 2.30 15.36
C ASP A 115 -9.42 2.93 14.51
N ARG A 116 -8.97 4.09 14.98
CA ARG A 116 -7.88 4.87 14.37
C ARG A 116 -6.47 4.40 14.81
N THR A 117 -6.37 3.58 15.86
CA THR A 117 -5.08 3.28 16.51
C THR A 117 -4.49 1.97 16.01
N SER A 118 -5.33 0.95 15.76
CA SER A 118 -4.83 -0.39 15.45
C SER A 118 -4.03 -0.44 14.14
N PHE A 119 -4.43 0.32 13.11
CA PHE A 119 -3.70 0.39 11.85
C PHE A 119 -2.28 0.93 12.05
N MET A 120 -2.15 2.08 12.73
CA MET A 120 -0.84 2.71 12.96
C MET A 120 0.07 1.86 13.83
N ARG A 121 -0.50 1.25 14.88
CA ARG A 121 0.23 0.30 15.72
C ARG A 121 0.76 -0.87 14.89
N TYR A 122 -0.09 -1.47 14.07
CA TYR A 122 0.32 -2.60 13.24
C TYR A 122 1.40 -2.22 12.22
N VAL A 123 1.25 -1.07 11.56
CA VAL A 123 2.27 -0.52 10.64
C VAL A 123 3.62 -0.33 11.34
N ALA A 124 3.62 0.22 12.56
CA ALA A 124 4.84 0.43 13.32
C ALA A 124 5.48 -0.88 13.81
N GLU A 125 4.68 -1.80 14.37
CA GLU A 125 5.14 -3.10 14.87
C GLU A 125 5.76 -3.96 13.76
N GLN A 126 5.14 -3.95 12.58
CA GLN A 126 5.59 -4.70 11.41
C GLN A 126 6.63 -3.94 10.56
N LYS A 127 7.02 -2.72 10.97
CA LYS A 127 7.96 -1.84 10.26
C LYS A 127 7.61 -1.69 8.77
N LEU A 128 6.33 -1.42 8.50
CA LEU A 128 5.84 -1.33 7.13
C LEU A 128 6.15 0.05 6.56
N SER A 129 6.70 0.05 5.35
CA SER A 129 7.11 1.26 4.63
C SER A 129 5.90 2.08 4.16
N VAL A 130 6.10 3.37 3.88
CA VAL A 130 5.06 4.21 3.26
C VAL A 130 4.67 3.70 1.87
N PRO A 131 5.59 3.27 0.98
CA PRO A 131 5.22 2.59 -0.27
C PRO A 131 4.27 1.40 -0.09
N CYS A 132 4.50 0.55 0.92
CA CYS A 132 3.59 -0.54 1.26
C CYS A 132 2.17 -0.02 1.56
N VAL A 133 2.06 1.02 2.39
CA VAL A 133 0.78 1.65 2.72
C VAL A 133 0.11 2.28 1.48
N LYS A 134 0.86 3.00 0.64
CA LYS A 134 0.34 3.60 -0.61
C LYS A 134 -0.24 2.53 -1.54
N TRP A 135 0.46 1.41 -1.72
CA TRP A 135 0.03 0.31 -2.59
C TRP A 135 -1.18 -0.44 -2.01
N LEU A 136 -1.21 -0.64 -0.69
CA LEU A 136 -2.37 -1.21 -0.01
C LEU A 136 -3.62 -0.37 -0.27
N ILE A 137 -3.52 0.96 -0.12
CA ILE A 137 -4.63 1.88 -0.42
C ILE A 137 -5.02 1.77 -1.89
N HIS A 138 -4.04 1.76 -2.79
CA HIS A 138 -4.32 1.67 -4.23
C HIS A 138 -5.14 0.43 -4.60
N THR A 139 -4.86 -0.70 -3.96
CA THR A 139 -5.47 -2.00 -4.28
C THR A 139 -6.71 -2.34 -3.44
N SER A 140 -6.82 -1.79 -2.22
CA SER A 140 -7.79 -2.29 -1.22
C SER A 140 -8.66 -1.22 -0.56
N ALA A 141 -8.34 0.08 -0.68
CA ALA A 141 -9.16 1.13 -0.07
C ALA A 141 -10.45 1.37 -0.86
N PHE A 142 -11.55 1.53 -0.15
CA PHE A 142 -12.84 1.89 -0.75
C PHE A 142 -12.94 3.39 -1.04
N LYS A 143 -12.32 4.22 -0.18
CA LYS A 143 -12.37 5.68 -0.29
C LYS A 143 -10.98 6.29 -0.34
N LYS A 144 -10.23 5.98 -1.40
CA LYS A 144 -8.80 6.29 -1.57
C LYS A 144 -8.38 7.66 -1.02
N ALA A 145 -8.96 8.75 -1.51
CA ALA A 145 -8.59 10.10 -1.08
C ALA A 145 -8.79 10.35 0.43
N GLU A 146 -9.96 9.97 0.95
CA GLU A 146 -10.30 10.10 2.37
C GLU A 146 -9.35 9.25 3.24
N THR A 147 -9.07 8.02 2.81
CA THR A 147 -8.19 7.08 3.51
C THR A 147 -6.74 7.55 3.53
N ILE A 148 -6.23 8.08 2.41
CA ILE A 148 -4.90 8.69 2.34
C ILE A 148 -4.81 9.86 3.32
N TYR A 149 -5.81 10.75 3.31
CA TYR A 149 -5.85 11.89 4.21
C TYR A 149 -5.88 11.46 5.68
N GLN A 150 -6.76 10.52 6.05
CA GLN A 150 -6.85 10.00 7.41
C GLN A 150 -5.51 9.41 7.89
N ILE A 151 -4.84 8.62 7.06
CA ILE A 151 -3.53 8.04 7.40
C ILE A 151 -2.46 9.14 7.53
N ALA A 152 -2.48 10.15 6.66
CA ALA A 152 -1.57 11.30 6.77
C ALA A 152 -1.73 12.04 8.10
N ILE A 153 -2.97 12.30 8.51
CA ILE A 153 -3.27 12.92 9.81
C ILE A 153 -2.81 12.03 10.96
N LEU A 154 -3.01 10.71 10.88
CA LEU A 154 -2.53 9.79 11.91
C LEU A 154 -1.01 9.79 12.04
N TYR A 155 -0.26 9.79 10.94
CA TYR A 155 1.20 9.97 11.00
C TYR A 155 1.58 11.30 11.64
N LYS A 156 0.89 12.40 11.30
CA LYS A 156 1.12 13.73 11.89
C LYS A 156 0.86 13.75 13.39
N GLU A 157 -0.24 13.14 13.84
CA GLU A 157 -0.62 13.03 15.26
C GLU A 157 0.41 12.23 16.08
N HIS A 158 1.05 11.21 15.48
CA HIS A 158 2.11 10.41 16.10
C HIS A 158 3.51 11.05 16.01
N GLY A 159 3.64 12.23 15.39
CA GLY A 159 4.93 12.90 15.20
C GLY A 159 5.79 12.33 14.06
N SER A 160 5.26 11.39 13.27
CA SER A 160 5.90 10.78 12.10
C SER A 160 5.77 11.69 10.87
N PHE A 161 6.36 12.89 10.96
CA PHE A 161 6.13 13.98 10.00
C PHE A 161 6.60 13.66 8.58
N VAL A 162 7.70 12.92 8.42
CA VAL A 162 8.18 12.50 7.09
C VAL A 162 7.13 11.62 6.40
N GLN A 163 6.61 10.61 7.10
CA GLN A 163 5.57 9.74 6.57
C GLN A 163 4.28 10.51 6.26
N ALA A 164 3.90 11.46 7.12
CA ALA A 164 2.78 12.36 6.86
C ALA A 164 2.98 13.14 5.56
N PHE A 165 4.16 13.69 5.32
CA PHE A 165 4.49 14.38 4.06
C PHE A 165 4.36 13.47 2.84
N HIS A 166 4.91 12.25 2.89
CA HIS A 166 4.80 11.31 1.78
C HIS A 166 3.33 10.98 1.46
N MET A 167 2.48 10.85 2.48
CA MET A 167 1.05 10.61 2.29
C MET A 167 0.31 11.83 1.75
N LEU A 168 0.64 13.04 2.21
CA LEU A 168 0.06 14.29 1.68
C LEU A 168 0.47 14.54 0.23
N HIS A 169 1.72 14.23 -0.15
CA HIS A 169 2.16 14.29 -1.54
C HIS A 169 1.38 13.28 -2.40
N TYR A 170 1.17 12.07 -1.90
CA TYR A 170 0.36 11.08 -2.60
C TYR A 170 -1.10 11.52 -2.75
N LEU A 171 -1.67 12.19 -1.75
CA LEU A 171 -3.01 12.80 -1.85
C LEU A 171 -3.08 13.86 -2.96
N ASN A 172 -2.05 14.69 -3.07
CA ASN A 172 -1.92 15.69 -4.11
C ASN A 172 -1.79 15.05 -5.52
N GLU A 173 -1.04 13.96 -5.65
CA GLU A 173 -0.93 13.20 -6.92
C GLU A 173 -2.26 12.59 -7.36
N CYS A 174 -3.15 12.29 -6.40
CA CYS A 174 -4.51 11.83 -6.69
C CYS A 174 -5.46 12.95 -7.16
N GLY A 175 -4.99 14.19 -7.28
CA GLY A 175 -5.78 15.34 -7.75
C GLY A 175 -6.81 15.84 -6.74
N CYS A 176 -6.60 15.57 -5.45
CA CYS A 176 -7.50 16.00 -4.37
C CYS A 176 -7.22 17.45 -3.96
N ASP A 177 -8.14 18.04 -3.18
CA ASP A 177 -8.14 19.43 -2.72
C ASP A 177 -6.74 19.96 -2.33
N LEU A 178 -6.17 20.78 -3.23
CA LEU A 178 -4.81 21.31 -3.12
C LEU A 178 -4.66 22.29 -1.94
N GLU A 179 -5.74 23.01 -1.59
CA GLU A 179 -5.70 23.93 -0.44
C GLU A 179 -5.51 23.14 0.84
N LEU A 180 -6.29 22.07 1.03
CA LEU A 180 -6.18 21.20 2.20
C LEU A 180 -4.78 20.60 2.33
N VAL A 181 -4.24 20.05 1.23
CA VAL A 181 -2.90 19.44 1.26
C VAL A 181 -1.83 20.46 1.67
N TYR A 182 -1.82 21.65 1.07
CA TYR A 182 -0.81 22.65 1.39
C TYR A 182 -0.99 23.24 2.80
N CYS A 183 -2.23 23.40 3.28
CA CYS A 183 -2.47 23.79 4.67
C CYS A 183 -1.92 22.76 5.65
N GLU A 184 -2.12 21.47 5.38
CA GLU A 184 -1.60 20.38 6.21
C GLU A 184 -0.07 20.29 6.20
N MET A 185 0.54 20.43 5.02
CA MET A 185 2.00 20.50 4.89
C MET A 185 2.58 21.70 5.64
N ALA A 186 1.95 22.87 5.51
CA ALA A 186 2.33 24.06 6.27
C ALA A 186 2.17 23.85 7.79
N ASP A 187 1.08 23.19 8.24
CA ASP A 187 0.86 22.88 9.66
C ASP A 187 1.99 22.02 10.24
N ILE A 188 2.50 21.05 9.47
CA ILE A 188 3.65 20.25 9.90
C ILE A 188 4.89 21.14 10.10
N TYR A 189 5.20 22.02 9.15
CA TYR A 189 6.34 22.94 9.28
C TYR A 189 6.17 23.93 10.43
N MET A 190 4.94 24.41 10.67
CA MET A 190 4.63 25.24 11.83
C MET A 190 4.93 24.52 13.15
N ARG A 191 4.54 23.25 13.28
CA ARG A 191 4.86 22.42 14.47
C ARG A 191 6.36 22.19 14.64
N LEU A 192 7.10 22.11 13.54
CA LEU A 192 8.56 22.00 13.52
C LEU A 192 9.28 23.36 13.67
N GLN A 193 8.54 24.46 13.85
CA GLN A 193 9.05 25.83 13.96
C GLN A 193 9.85 26.29 12.73
N GLN A 194 9.57 25.71 11.55
CA GLN A 194 10.17 26.07 10.27
C GLN A 194 9.23 27.01 9.50
N TYR A 195 9.07 28.23 10.01
CA TYR A 195 8.07 29.19 9.51
C TYR A 195 8.25 29.55 8.03
N ASP A 196 9.49 29.74 7.57
CA ASP A 196 9.76 30.08 6.17
C ASP A 196 9.25 28.99 5.23
N ALA A 197 9.49 27.72 5.57
CA ALA A 197 9.00 26.58 4.80
C ALA A 197 7.46 26.52 4.81
N ALA A 198 6.81 26.78 5.96
CA ALA A 198 5.36 26.83 6.05
C ALA A 198 4.76 27.90 5.12
N VAL A 199 5.36 29.09 5.08
CA VAL A 199 4.94 30.20 4.20
C VAL A 199 5.05 29.80 2.73
N GLU A 200 6.10 29.10 2.32
CA GLU A 200 6.26 28.63 0.94
C GLU A 200 5.14 27.67 0.51
N TYR A 201 4.58 26.85 1.42
CA TYR A 201 3.40 26.03 1.11
C TYR A 201 2.12 26.85 1.02
N VAL A 202 1.92 27.82 1.93
CA VAL A 202 0.74 28.71 1.87
C VAL A 202 0.72 29.49 0.56
N LYS A 203 1.87 29.95 0.05
CA LYS A 203 1.98 30.66 -1.23
C LYS A 203 1.56 29.82 -2.45
N LYS A 204 1.57 28.49 -2.36
CA LYS A 204 1.14 27.60 -3.45
C LYS A 204 -0.39 27.53 -3.58
N ILE A 205 -1.14 28.02 -2.59
CA ILE A 205 -2.61 28.01 -2.59
C ILE A 205 -3.10 29.13 -3.53
N GLN A 206 -3.64 28.76 -4.68
CA GLN A 206 -4.15 29.71 -5.68
C GLN A 206 -5.53 30.29 -5.34
N HIS A 207 -6.37 29.48 -4.69
CA HIS A 207 -7.76 29.82 -4.37
C HIS A 207 -8.04 29.60 -2.88
N PRO A 208 -7.53 30.48 -2.00
CA PRO A 208 -7.73 30.32 -0.56
C PRO A 208 -9.20 30.46 -0.18
N SER A 209 -9.66 29.58 0.69
CA SER A 209 -11.01 29.55 1.24
C SER A 209 -11.01 29.79 2.74
N GLN A 210 -12.15 29.55 3.39
CA GLN A 210 -12.25 29.58 4.85
C GLN A 210 -11.36 28.52 5.53
N LEU A 211 -10.90 27.52 4.78
CA LEU A 211 -10.00 26.51 5.29
C LEU A 211 -8.66 27.13 5.72
N LEU A 212 -7.95 27.82 4.82
CA LEU A 212 -6.70 28.50 5.14
C LEU A 212 -6.85 29.46 6.33
N GLU A 213 -7.95 30.21 6.40
CA GLU A 213 -8.21 31.13 7.50
C GLU A 213 -8.37 30.41 8.85
N ARG A 214 -8.88 29.18 8.87
CA ARG A 214 -8.91 28.36 10.09
C ARG A 214 -7.50 27.94 10.51
N TYR A 215 -6.64 27.54 9.56
CA TYR A 215 -5.25 27.18 9.88
C TYR A 215 -4.46 28.38 10.40
N LYS A 216 -4.56 29.55 9.75
CA LYS A 216 -3.90 30.78 10.23
C LYS A 216 -4.29 31.12 11.67
N ARG A 217 -5.58 30.98 12.03
CA ARG A 217 -6.02 31.15 13.43
C ARG A 217 -5.39 30.15 14.38
N ASN A 218 -5.34 28.87 13.99
CA ASN A 218 -4.70 27.83 14.79
C ASN A 218 -3.19 28.08 14.97
N TRP A 219 -2.55 28.72 14.00
CA TRP A 219 -1.15 29.13 14.04
C TRP A 219 -0.90 30.44 14.81
N GLY A 220 -1.96 31.11 15.28
CA GLY A 220 -1.86 32.40 15.97
C GLY A 220 -1.53 33.58 15.04
N LEU A 221 -1.76 33.45 13.73
CA LEU A 221 -1.49 34.48 12.71
C LEU A 221 -2.73 35.35 12.41
N VAL A 222 -3.58 35.57 13.41
CA VAL A 222 -4.74 36.47 13.28
C VAL A 222 -4.20 37.89 13.38
N ASP A 223 -4.31 38.66 12.29
CA ASP A 223 -3.84 40.05 12.12
C ASP A 223 -2.45 40.24 11.46
N MET A 224 -2.24 39.63 10.29
CA MET A 224 -1.32 40.15 9.25
C MET A 224 -2.09 40.54 7.99
#